data_AF-A0A2N2JR83-F1
#
_entry.id   AF-A0A2N2JR83-F1
#
_cell.length_a   1.000
_cell.length_b   1.000
_cell.length_c   1.000
_cell.angle_alpha   90.00
_cell.angle_beta   90.00
_cell.angle_gamma   90.00
#
_symmetry.space_group_name_H-M   'P 1'
#
loop_
_entity.id
_entity.type
_entity.pdbx_description
1 polymer ?
#
loop_
_entity_poly.entity_id
_entity_poly.type
_entity_poly.pdbx_seq_one_letter_code
_entity_poly.pdbx_strand_id
1 'polypeptide(L)'
;GLFVEPFGPLGFEEAVDAFKEQARGLIDGGCDLIVIETMIDIQETRAALLAVKELSDIFTMASMTFEKDGHTLGGTPPESALITLQSLGADAVGCNCSAGPEQMAEFIAAMKPYATVPLLAKPNAGIPRLEGLKTVFDMDAKTFAGHARKLLSAGANLLGGCCGTTPEHIAALAKAIGGRKPAKPNRASLAALSSSRSFLHLDENQPLFVIGERINPTGKKALQEELLEGKLSIIRQMAQEQERQGASLLDVNVGQPGIDEVQTIKKVVGLLSTSTRLPLVIDSSRVETIEAALRIYPGRMLINSISGEKEKLARLMPLAAKYGAMFILLPLTDGDIPKTAKKRQAVIQSIFQKAQKLGLTKDDFVVDGLVMAVASDAQAAKETLATVSWCKKTFKSRTILGLSNVSFGMPGRPWLNSAFLAMAQYSGLTMAIANPASVELMNVMKAADTLIARDKAALHFIHHFAQPAADAIPKTVSAAAASPDEKVTAAVLDGDREHITAFIEDILRTGRPANQLVDETLIPAIVRVGDLYEKKIYFLPQLMAAAETMKKALAFLEPHLKKAAGSDKGKVLLATVRGDIHDIGKNIVALLLRNYGYSVIDLGKDV
;
A
#
# COMPACT_ATOMS: atom_id res chain seq x y z
N GLY A 1 -8.92 17.67 -12.03
CA GLY A 1 -7.84 17.95 -11.04
C GLY A 1 -6.59 17.18 -11.45
N LEU A 2 -5.46 17.36 -10.76
CA LEU A 2 -4.26 16.55 -10.99
C LEU A 2 -4.10 15.53 -9.87
N PHE A 3 -3.83 14.27 -10.21
CA PHE A 3 -3.47 13.25 -9.21
C PHE A 3 -2.08 13.54 -8.64
N VAL A 4 -1.91 13.30 -7.33
CA VAL A 4 -0.64 13.47 -6.62
C VAL A 4 0.29 12.28 -6.90
N GLU A 5 1.59 12.54 -6.99
CA GLU A 5 2.61 11.50 -7.08
C GLU A 5 2.48 10.49 -5.91
N PRO A 6 2.54 9.18 -6.17
CA PRO A 6 3.00 8.55 -7.43
C PRO A 6 1.89 8.22 -8.44
N PHE A 7 0.64 8.60 -8.18
CA PHE A 7 -0.51 8.23 -9.03
C PHE A 7 -0.79 9.25 -10.15
N GLY A 8 -0.18 10.42 -10.08
CA GLY A 8 -0.23 11.42 -11.14
C GLY A 8 0.98 12.35 -11.16
N PRO A 9 0.89 13.45 -11.92
CA PRO A 9 2.03 14.32 -12.19
C PRO A 9 2.24 15.44 -11.16
N LEU A 10 1.32 15.65 -10.21
CA LEU A 10 1.45 16.72 -9.21
C LEU A 10 2.41 16.28 -8.11
N GLY A 11 3.48 17.05 -7.86
CA GLY A 11 4.46 16.73 -6.82
C GLY A 11 3.83 16.69 -5.43
N PHE A 12 4.27 15.75 -4.58
CA PHE A 12 3.69 15.58 -3.25
C PHE A 12 3.82 16.84 -2.36
N GLU A 13 4.99 17.48 -2.34
CA GLU A 13 5.18 18.71 -1.56
C GLU A 13 4.39 19.90 -2.14
N GLU A 14 4.24 19.96 -3.46
CA GLU A 14 3.40 20.98 -4.11
C GLU A 14 1.95 20.86 -3.65
N ALA A 15 1.41 19.64 -3.56
CA ALA A 15 0.08 19.39 -3.02
C ALA A 15 -0.01 19.79 -1.54
N VAL A 16 0.99 19.42 -0.70
CA VAL A 16 1.01 19.81 0.72
C VAL A 16 1.00 21.32 0.89
N ASP A 17 1.83 22.04 0.13
CA ASP A 17 1.94 23.49 0.25
C ASP A 17 0.65 24.20 -0.19
N ALA A 18 -0.02 23.71 -1.24
CA ALA A 18 -1.34 24.19 -1.64
C ALA A 18 -2.38 23.99 -0.53
N PHE A 19 -2.41 22.82 0.11
CA PHE A 19 -3.30 22.57 1.24
C PHE A 19 -2.94 23.40 2.49
N LYS A 20 -1.67 23.71 2.71
CA LYS A 20 -1.24 24.58 3.83
C LYS A 20 -1.77 25.99 3.67
N GLU A 21 -1.75 26.54 2.45
CA GLU A 21 -2.30 27.86 2.18
C GLU A 21 -3.80 27.90 2.52
N GLN A 22 -4.57 26.91 2.03
CA GLN A 22 -5.99 26.79 2.32
C GLN A 22 -6.27 26.60 3.82
N ALA A 23 -5.58 25.67 4.47
CA ALA A 23 -5.76 25.35 5.88
C ALA A 23 -5.46 26.56 6.78
N ARG A 24 -4.40 27.33 6.47
CA ARG A 24 -4.06 28.53 7.23
C ARG A 24 -5.18 29.56 7.18
N GLY A 25 -5.75 29.82 6.01
CA GLY A 25 -6.87 30.75 5.88
C GLY A 25 -8.10 30.34 6.71
N LEU A 26 -8.41 29.04 6.77
CA LEU A 26 -9.50 28.51 7.58
C LEU A 26 -9.23 28.64 9.08
N ILE A 27 -8.00 28.31 9.52
CA ILE A 27 -7.57 28.41 10.92
C ILE A 27 -7.59 29.86 11.40
N ASP A 28 -7.04 30.78 10.60
CA ASP A 28 -7.05 32.22 10.90
C ASP A 28 -8.48 32.78 10.94
N GLY A 29 -9.40 32.20 10.16
CA GLY A 29 -10.83 32.47 10.20
C GLY A 29 -11.55 31.96 11.47
N GLY A 30 -10.86 31.22 12.34
CA GLY A 30 -11.38 30.76 13.63
C GLY A 30 -12.29 29.53 13.55
N CYS A 31 -12.06 28.61 12.60
CA CYS A 31 -12.81 27.35 12.56
C CYS A 31 -12.52 26.47 13.79
N ASP A 32 -13.52 25.72 14.26
CA ASP A 32 -13.37 24.80 15.39
C ASP A 32 -12.75 23.44 14.99
N LEU A 33 -12.89 23.08 13.71
CA LEU A 33 -12.42 21.83 13.14
C LEU A 33 -12.17 21.98 11.64
N ILE A 34 -11.35 21.10 11.07
CA ILE A 34 -11.15 20.96 9.63
C ILE A 34 -11.75 19.64 9.15
N VAL A 35 -12.42 19.67 8.00
CA VAL A 35 -12.92 18.47 7.31
C VAL A 35 -12.24 18.37 5.95
N ILE A 36 -11.44 17.34 5.76
CA ILE A 36 -10.88 16.93 4.47
C ILE A 36 -11.88 15.93 3.89
N GLU A 37 -12.73 16.34 2.94
CA GLU A 37 -13.83 15.50 2.46
C GLU A 37 -13.82 15.25 0.95
N THR A 38 -14.50 14.18 0.55
CA THR A 38 -14.68 13.76 -0.85
C THR A 38 -13.37 13.40 -1.55
N MET A 39 -12.41 12.88 -0.79
CA MET A 39 -11.13 12.48 -1.36
C MET A 39 -11.26 11.14 -2.10
N ILE A 40 -10.83 11.13 -3.36
CA ILE A 40 -10.84 9.94 -4.23
C ILE A 40 -9.50 9.19 -4.21
N ASP A 41 -8.46 9.81 -3.65
CA ASP A 41 -7.10 9.30 -3.59
C ASP A 41 -6.50 9.46 -2.18
N ILE A 42 -5.87 8.39 -1.69
CA ILE A 42 -5.32 8.36 -0.34
C ILE A 42 -4.10 9.26 -0.20
N GLN A 43 -3.30 9.42 -1.26
CA GLN A 43 -2.07 10.19 -1.20
C GLN A 43 -2.37 11.69 -1.16
N GLU A 44 -3.35 12.15 -1.93
CA GLU A 44 -3.88 13.50 -1.83
C GLU A 44 -4.48 13.78 -0.44
N THR A 45 -5.24 12.81 0.12
CA THR A 45 -5.77 12.91 1.50
C THR A 45 -4.65 13.05 2.52
N ARG A 46 -3.56 12.28 2.38
CA ARG A 46 -2.38 12.38 3.24
C ARG A 46 -1.71 13.74 3.12
N ALA A 47 -1.57 14.28 1.91
CA ALA A 47 -0.99 15.60 1.70
C ALA A 47 -1.79 16.69 2.44
N ALA A 48 -3.12 16.67 2.33
CA ALA A 48 -4.01 17.58 3.06
C ALA A 48 -3.92 17.39 4.58
N LEU A 49 -3.90 16.15 5.07
CA LEU A 49 -3.82 15.88 6.51
C LEU A 49 -2.48 16.33 7.10
N LEU A 50 -1.37 16.05 6.40
CA LEU A 50 -0.04 16.53 6.79
C LEU A 50 0.04 18.05 6.78
N ALA A 51 -0.55 18.71 5.79
CA ALA A 51 -0.63 20.17 5.74
C ALA A 51 -1.27 20.75 6.99
N VAL A 52 -2.41 20.18 7.42
CA VAL A 52 -3.11 20.61 8.63
C VAL A 52 -2.27 20.33 9.88
N LYS A 53 -1.76 19.11 10.04
CA LYS A 53 -1.00 18.70 11.23
C LYS A 53 0.37 19.37 11.38
N GLU A 54 0.93 19.89 10.29
CA GLU A 54 2.14 20.74 10.33
C GLU A 54 1.85 22.19 10.73
N LEU A 55 0.60 22.63 10.67
CA LEU A 55 0.18 23.99 11.05
C LEU A 55 -0.43 24.04 12.45
N SER A 56 -1.22 23.03 12.83
CA SER A 56 -2.01 23.04 14.06
C SER A 56 -2.47 21.64 14.48
N ASP A 57 -2.73 21.46 15.78
CA ASP A 57 -3.37 20.28 16.36
C ASP A 57 -4.92 20.35 16.32
N ILE A 58 -5.49 21.22 15.50
CA ILE A 58 -6.94 21.36 15.33
C ILE A 58 -7.60 20.01 15.00
N PHE A 59 -8.80 19.77 15.55
CA PHE A 59 -9.53 18.54 15.31
C PHE A 59 -9.79 18.38 13.80
N THR A 60 -9.22 17.32 13.22
CA THR A 60 -9.23 17.12 11.77
C THR A 60 -9.95 15.82 11.42
N MET A 61 -11.03 15.95 10.65
CA MET A 61 -11.75 14.82 10.07
C MET A 61 -11.23 14.55 8.66
N ALA A 62 -11.05 13.28 8.31
CA ALA A 62 -10.71 12.88 6.95
C ALA A 62 -11.74 11.89 6.41
N SER A 63 -12.33 12.18 5.26
CA SER A 63 -13.29 11.29 4.61
C SER A 63 -12.98 11.06 3.14
N MET A 64 -13.05 9.79 2.78
CA MET A 64 -12.85 9.33 1.41
C MET A 64 -14.17 8.91 0.79
N THR A 65 -14.23 8.95 -0.54
CA THR A 65 -15.40 8.45 -1.29
C THR A 65 -15.08 7.07 -1.88
N PHE A 66 -16.01 6.14 -1.72
CA PHE A 66 -15.87 4.75 -2.16
C PHE A 66 -16.96 4.43 -3.18
N GLU A 67 -16.56 3.72 -4.22
CA GLU A 67 -17.47 3.16 -5.20
C GLU A 67 -18.23 1.96 -4.63
N LYS A 68 -19.25 1.47 -5.33
CA LYS A 68 -20.11 0.37 -4.87
C LYS A 68 -19.37 -0.93 -4.56
N ASP A 69 -18.15 -1.09 -5.05
CA ASP A 69 -17.29 -2.24 -4.82
C ASP A 69 -16.39 -2.12 -3.58
N GLY A 70 -16.55 -1.05 -2.81
CA GLY A 70 -15.80 -0.83 -1.58
C GLY A 70 -14.36 -0.37 -1.82
N HIS A 71 -14.07 0.29 -2.95
CA HIS A 71 -12.77 0.89 -3.19
C HIS A 71 -12.91 2.35 -3.62
N THR A 72 -11.91 3.17 -3.30
CA THR A 72 -11.78 4.49 -3.92
C THR A 72 -11.42 4.33 -5.40
N LEU A 73 -11.48 5.41 -6.18
CA LEU A 73 -11.02 5.39 -7.57
C LEU A 73 -9.55 4.96 -7.70
N GLY A 74 -8.72 5.30 -6.71
CA GLY A 74 -7.32 4.86 -6.59
C GLY A 74 -7.13 3.40 -6.14
N GLY A 75 -8.21 2.68 -5.83
CA GLY A 75 -8.17 1.28 -5.37
C GLY A 75 -7.94 1.11 -3.87
N THR A 76 -8.15 2.15 -3.06
CA THR A 76 -7.97 2.06 -1.60
C THR A 76 -9.23 1.49 -0.94
N PRO A 77 -9.14 0.40 -0.17
CA PRO A 77 -10.27 -0.11 0.61
C PRO A 77 -10.49 0.70 1.91
N PRO A 78 -11.72 0.74 2.47
CA PRO A 78 -12.08 1.42 3.71
C PRO A 78 -11.11 1.20 4.87
N GLU A 79 -10.66 -0.03 5.06
CA GLU A 79 -9.78 -0.44 6.15
C GLU A 79 -8.39 0.17 5.98
N SER A 80 -7.85 0.17 4.75
CA SER A 80 -6.55 0.79 4.47
C SER A 80 -6.61 2.30 4.66
N ALA A 81 -7.68 2.94 4.18
CA ALA A 81 -7.90 4.38 4.40
C ALA A 81 -7.94 4.72 5.89
N LEU A 82 -8.71 3.97 6.68
CA LEU A 82 -8.79 4.14 8.13
C LEU A 82 -7.41 3.98 8.78
N ILE A 83 -6.72 2.86 8.56
CA ILE A 83 -5.43 2.56 9.19
C ILE A 83 -4.41 3.64 8.86
N THR A 84 -4.36 4.08 7.61
CA THR A 84 -3.42 5.10 7.15
C THR A 84 -3.71 6.45 7.79
N LEU A 85 -4.96 6.94 7.68
CA LEU A 85 -5.32 8.30 8.07
C LEU A 85 -5.37 8.47 9.60
N GLN A 86 -5.92 7.49 10.33
CA GLN A 86 -5.95 7.57 11.80
C GLN A 86 -4.53 7.55 12.37
N SER A 87 -3.62 6.75 11.78
CA SER A 87 -2.24 6.65 12.27
C SER A 87 -1.44 7.92 11.95
N LEU A 88 -1.75 8.57 10.83
CA LEU A 88 -1.20 9.88 10.47
C LEU A 88 -1.74 11.03 11.33
N GLY A 89 -2.70 10.75 12.23
CA GLY A 89 -3.20 11.70 13.22
C GLY A 89 -4.58 12.30 12.92
N ALA A 90 -5.36 11.75 11.98
CA ALA A 90 -6.75 12.16 11.82
C ALA A 90 -7.56 11.86 13.08
N ASP A 91 -8.34 12.83 13.55
CA ASP A 91 -9.12 12.72 14.78
C ASP A 91 -10.47 12.02 14.58
N ALA A 92 -10.93 11.94 13.33
CA ALA A 92 -12.02 11.08 12.90
C ALA A 92 -11.82 10.69 11.43
N VAL A 93 -12.23 9.48 11.06
CA VAL A 93 -12.11 8.98 9.68
C VAL A 93 -13.43 8.41 9.21
N GLY A 94 -13.74 8.50 7.92
CA GLY A 94 -14.86 7.74 7.37
C GLY A 94 -15.12 8.06 5.91
N CYS A 95 -16.40 8.16 5.54
CA CYS A 95 -16.77 8.29 4.15
C CYS A 95 -17.96 9.22 3.90
N ASN A 96 -17.96 9.80 2.70
CA ASN A 96 -19.01 10.66 2.20
C ASN A 96 -19.16 10.49 0.68
N CYS A 97 -20.31 10.91 0.14
CA CYS A 97 -20.61 10.84 -1.29
C CYS A 97 -20.60 9.41 -1.88
N SER A 98 -20.68 9.32 -3.22
CA SER A 98 -20.81 8.16 -4.13
C SER A 98 -21.88 7.12 -3.76
N ALA A 99 -21.79 6.55 -2.58
CA ALA A 99 -22.68 5.53 -2.04
C ALA A 99 -23.94 6.09 -1.36
N GLY A 100 -25.03 5.32 -1.44
CA GLY A 100 -26.21 5.55 -0.61
C GLY A 100 -25.99 5.08 0.83
N PRO A 101 -26.95 5.34 1.74
CA PRO A 101 -26.82 4.99 3.16
C PRO A 101 -26.58 3.50 3.43
N GLU A 102 -27.06 2.62 2.55
CA GLU A 102 -26.92 1.17 2.73
C GLU A 102 -25.50 0.67 2.49
N GLN A 103 -24.89 1.02 1.36
CA GLN A 103 -23.50 0.64 1.06
C GLN A 103 -22.54 1.33 2.03
N MET A 104 -22.83 2.59 2.39
CA MET A 104 -22.01 3.32 3.35
C MET A 104 -21.95 2.64 4.72
N ALA A 105 -23.05 2.00 5.16
CA ALA A 105 -23.04 1.20 6.38
C ALA A 105 -22.11 -0.02 6.30
N GLU A 106 -21.94 -0.62 5.12
CA GLU A 106 -21.00 -1.73 4.92
C GLU A 106 -19.55 -1.26 5.05
N PHE A 107 -19.21 -0.09 4.48
CA PHE A 107 -17.87 0.50 4.59
C PHE A 107 -17.53 0.86 6.04
N ILE A 108 -18.48 1.44 6.77
CA ILE A 108 -18.30 1.75 8.20
C ILE A 108 -18.13 0.47 9.01
N ALA A 109 -18.90 -0.57 8.72
CA ALA A 109 -18.77 -1.86 9.40
C ALA A 109 -17.40 -2.52 9.14
N ALA A 110 -16.85 -2.38 7.93
CA ALA A 110 -15.52 -2.87 7.59
C ALA A 110 -14.40 -2.10 8.34
N MET A 111 -14.56 -0.79 8.50
CA MET A 111 -13.64 0.06 9.26
C MET A 111 -13.69 -0.23 10.78
N LYS A 112 -14.88 -0.52 11.32
CA LYS A 112 -15.13 -0.52 12.77
C LYS A 112 -14.18 -1.39 13.62
N PRO A 113 -13.78 -2.61 13.22
CA PRO A 113 -12.86 -3.44 13.99
C PRO A 113 -11.48 -2.80 14.22
N TYR A 114 -11.06 -1.89 13.34
CA TYR A 114 -9.74 -1.27 13.34
C TYR A 114 -9.75 0.18 13.86
N ALA A 115 -10.94 0.73 14.11
CA ALA A 115 -11.11 2.16 14.40
C ALA A 115 -10.77 2.49 15.85
N THR A 116 -9.68 3.26 16.03
CA THR A 116 -9.30 3.86 17.31
C THR A 116 -9.86 5.27 17.49
N VAL A 117 -10.37 5.84 16.39
CA VAL A 117 -10.99 7.16 16.29
C VAL A 117 -12.49 7.05 15.95
N PRO A 118 -13.30 8.10 16.20
CA PRO A 118 -14.68 8.16 15.73
C PRO A 118 -14.79 7.95 14.22
N LEU A 119 -15.83 7.22 13.81
CA LEU A 119 -16.16 7.02 12.40
C LEU A 119 -17.25 8.00 11.93
N LEU A 120 -17.10 8.55 10.73
CA LEU A 120 -18.09 9.48 10.15
C LEU A 120 -18.73 8.92 8.87
N ALA A 121 -20.03 9.17 8.68
CA ALA A 121 -20.76 8.77 7.48
C ALA A 121 -21.68 9.89 7.00
N LYS A 122 -21.50 10.34 5.75
CA LYS A 122 -22.29 11.40 5.10
C LYS A 122 -22.79 10.91 3.71
N PRO A 123 -23.82 10.05 3.65
CA PRO A 123 -24.31 9.50 2.38
C PRO A 123 -25.06 10.54 1.54
N ASN A 124 -25.20 10.25 0.25
CA ASN A 124 -26.08 10.99 -0.65
C ASN A 124 -27.56 10.65 -0.37
N ALA A 125 -28.47 11.55 -0.75
CA ALA A 125 -29.93 11.31 -0.72
C ALA A 125 -30.37 10.41 -1.89
N GLY A 126 -29.75 9.22 -2.01
CA GLY A 126 -29.96 8.29 -3.11
C GLY A 126 -28.90 8.40 -4.20
N ILE A 127 -29.11 7.63 -5.27
CA ILE A 127 -28.21 7.62 -6.44
C ILE A 127 -28.60 8.80 -7.34
N PRO A 128 -27.64 9.60 -7.83
CA PRO A 128 -27.94 10.70 -8.74
C PRO A 128 -28.57 10.17 -10.03
N ARG A 129 -29.66 10.80 -10.48
CA ARG A 129 -30.21 10.63 -11.83
C ARG A 129 -30.19 11.94 -12.60
N LEU A 130 -30.09 11.85 -13.92
CA LEU A 130 -30.23 13.00 -14.80
C LEU A 130 -31.69 13.09 -15.27
N GLU A 131 -32.35 14.20 -14.96
CA GLU A 131 -33.62 14.60 -15.57
C GLU A 131 -33.39 15.84 -16.43
N GLY A 132 -33.30 15.64 -17.75
CA GLY A 132 -32.83 16.66 -18.67
C GLY A 132 -31.38 17.06 -18.36
N LEU A 133 -31.17 18.33 -18.01
CA LEU A 133 -29.86 18.88 -17.61
C LEU A 133 -29.71 19.04 -16.07
N LYS A 134 -30.61 18.44 -15.29
CA LYS A 134 -30.59 18.54 -13.82
C LYS A 134 -30.24 17.20 -13.20
N THR A 135 -29.25 17.21 -12.31
CA THR A 135 -29.01 16.07 -11.41
C THR A 135 -30.03 16.10 -10.27
N VAL A 136 -30.83 15.04 -10.16
CA VAL A 136 -31.88 14.88 -9.16
C VAL A 136 -31.56 13.70 -8.25
N PHE A 137 -31.94 13.85 -6.98
CA PHE A 137 -31.80 12.87 -5.91
C PHE A 137 -33.18 12.60 -5.32
N ASP A 138 -33.54 11.32 -5.20
CA ASP A 138 -34.96 10.91 -5.06
C ASP A 138 -35.34 10.55 -3.64
N MET A 139 -34.34 10.34 -2.79
CA MET A 139 -34.58 9.86 -1.45
C MET A 139 -35.15 11.00 -0.63
N ASP A 140 -36.39 10.84 -0.17
CA ASP A 140 -37.01 11.80 0.72
C ASP A 140 -36.40 11.75 2.14
N ALA A 141 -36.64 12.81 2.92
CA ALA A 141 -36.12 12.96 4.27
C ALA A 141 -36.48 11.82 5.22
N LYS A 142 -37.69 11.24 5.11
CA LYS A 142 -38.15 10.15 5.98
C LYS A 142 -37.41 8.85 5.63
N THR A 143 -37.25 8.57 4.34
CA THR A 143 -36.50 7.41 3.85
C THR A 143 -35.03 7.51 4.25
N PHE A 144 -34.39 8.66 4.01
CA PHE A 144 -33.00 8.93 4.39
C PHE A 144 -32.76 8.71 5.90
N ALA A 145 -33.62 9.31 6.73
CA ALA A 145 -33.54 9.17 8.19
C ALA A 145 -33.79 7.72 8.67
N GLY A 146 -34.53 6.91 7.91
CA GLY A 146 -34.74 5.48 8.19
C GLY A 146 -33.44 4.68 8.26
N HIS A 147 -32.40 5.10 7.53
CA HIS A 147 -31.09 4.42 7.53
C HIS A 147 -30.20 4.80 8.72
N ALA A 148 -30.56 5.80 9.51
CA ALA A 148 -29.77 6.26 10.66
C ALA A 148 -29.41 5.11 11.62
N ARG A 149 -30.38 4.24 11.92
CA ARG A 149 -30.16 3.08 12.80
C ARG A 149 -29.13 2.12 12.23
N LYS A 150 -29.14 1.86 10.91
CA LYS A 150 -28.20 0.95 10.25
C LYS A 150 -26.77 1.50 10.34
N LEU A 151 -26.58 2.79 10.06
CA LEU A 151 -25.27 3.45 10.13
C LEU A 151 -24.73 3.50 11.58
N LEU A 152 -25.59 3.79 12.56
CA LEU A 152 -25.20 3.73 13.98
C LEU A 152 -24.80 2.31 14.39
N SER A 153 -25.58 1.29 13.99
CA SER A 153 -25.27 -0.12 14.28
C SER A 153 -23.99 -0.59 13.59
N ALA A 154 -23.67 -0.08 12.40
CA ALA A 154 -22.41 -0.34 11.73
C ALA A 154 -21.21 0.27 12.48
N GLY A 155 -21.44 1.30 13.29
CA GLY A 155 -20.45 1.86 14.19
C GLY A 155 -20.11 3.33 13.94
N ALA A 156 -20.90 4.04 13.12
CA ALA A 156 -20.73 5.46 12.88
C ALA A 156 -20.96 6.28 14.16
N ASN A 157 -20.08 7.24 14.39
CA ASN A 157 -20.10 8.18 15.50
C ASN A 157 -20.66 9.54 15.10
N LEU A 158 -20.39 9.94 13.85
CA LEU A 158 -20.79 11.22 13.26
C LEU A 158 -21.63 10.91 12.03
N LEU A 159 -22.83 11.48 11.95
CA LEU A 159 -23.76 11.27 10.83
C LEU A 159 -24.13 12.62 10.23
N GLY A 160 -24.17 12.67 8.91
CA GLY A 160 -24.61 13.84 8.16
C GLY A 160 -25.17 13.45 6.80
N GLY A 161 -25.17 14.41 5.88
CA GLY A 161 -25.60 14.24 4.50
C GLY A 161 -24.60 14.85 3.53
N CYS A 162 -24.59 14.34 2.30
CA CYS A 162 -23.81 14.88 1.18
C CYS A 162 -24.76 15.34 0.06
N CYS A 163 -24.56 14.91 -1.18
CA CYS A 163 -25.33 15.40 -2.33
C CYS A 163 -26.82 15.00 -2.22
N GLY A 164 -27.70 15.94 -2.58
CA GLY A 164 -29.15 15.77 -2.51
C GLY A 164 -29.76 15.94 -1.12
N THR A 165 -28.95 16.04 -0.06
CA THR A 165 -29.48 16.26 1.29
C THR A 165 -29.81 17.73 1.54
N THR A 166 -30.86 17.99 2.32
CA THR A 166 -31.37 19.33 2.64
C THR A 166 -31.54 19.49 4.15
N PRO A 167 -31.81 20.70 4.68
CA PRO A 167 -32.13 20.88 6.10
C PRO A 167 -33.26 19.97 6.61
N GLU A 168 -34.24 19.64 5.76
CA GLU A 168 -35.33 18.70 6.10
C GLU A 168 -34.80 17.28 6.34
N HIS A 169 -33.86 16.81 5.51
CA HIS A 169 -33.19 15.52 5.68
C HIS A 169 -32.41 15.47 6.99
N ILE A 170 -31.66 16.54 7.30
CA ILE A 170 -30.86 16.62 8.53
C ILE A 170 -31.76 16.69 9.76
N ALA A 171 -32.87 17.43 9.73
CA ALA A 171 -33.84 17.47 10.81
C ALA A 171 -34.49 16.10 11.06
N ALA A 172 -34.87 15.39 9.98
CA ALA A 172 -35.40 14.04 10.08
C ALA A 172 -34.36 13.05 10.63
N LEU A 173 -33.10 13.14 10.17
CA LEU A 173 -31.97 12.35 10.65
C LEU A 173 -31.74 12.58 12.15
N ALA A 174 -31.67 13.85 12.59
CA ALA A 174 -31.49 14.20 14.00
C ALA A 174 -32.63 13.66 14.87
N LYS A 175 -33.89 13.77 14.40
CA LYS A 175 -35.05 13.18 15.08
C LYS A 175 -34.97 11.66 15.18
N ALA A 176 -34.50 10.99 14.12
CA ALA A 176 -34.37 9.53 14.08
C ALA A 176 -33.23 9.00 14.97
N ILE A 177 -32.11 9.73 15.06
CA ILE A 177 -31.00 9.43 15.98
C ILE A 177 -31.43 9.69 17.43
N GLY A 178 -32.13 10.80 17.67
CA GLY A 178 -32.52 11.26 19.01
C GLY A 178 -31.32 11.61 19.89
N GLY A 179 -31.52 11.63 21.21
CA GLY A 179 -30.46 11.92 22.20
C GLY A 179 -29.47 10.77 22.45
N ARG A 180 -29.28 9.86 21.49
CA ARG A 180 -28.39 8.70 21.66
C ARG A 180 -26.94 9.15 21.74
N LYS A 181 -26.21 8.62 22.72
CA LYS A 181 -24.76 8.83 22.80
C LYS A 181 -24.05 7.85 21.87
N PRO A 182 -23.11 8.30 21.02
CA PRO A 182 -22.36 7.42 20.15
C PRO A 182 -21.48 6.48 20.98
N ALA A 183 -21.27 5.25 20.48
CA ALA A 183 -20.36 4.30 21.12
C ALA A 183 -18.93 4.86 21.11
N LYS A 184 -18.24 4.84 22.25
CA LYS A 184 -16.85 5.31 22.29
C LYS A 184 -15.98 4.47 21.32
N PRO A 185 -15.03 5.09 20.60
CA PRO A 185 -14.05 4.35 19.81
C PRO A 185 -13.31 3.32 20.67
N ASN A 186 -12.89 2.21 20.07
CA ASN A 186 -12.04 1.25 20.75
C ASN A 186 -10.63 1.85 20.85
N ARG A 187 -10.27 2.39 22.02
CA ARG A 187 -8.95 3.01 22.23
C ARG A 187 -7.83 1.99 22.45
N ALA A 188 -8.05 0.70 22.19
CA ALA A 188 -6.96 -0.27 22.11
C ALA A 188 -6.05 0.11 20.94
N SER A 189 -4.74 -0.04 21.10
CA SER A 189 -3.82 0.21 19.99
C SER A 189 -3.98 -0.87 18.93
N LEU A 190 -3.64 -0.52 17.69
CA LEU A 190 -3.82 -1.36 16.51
C LEU A 190 -2.46 -1.68 15.89
N ALA A 191 -2.11 -2.97 15.86
CA ALA A 191 -0.95 -3.45 15.15
C ALA A 191 -1.33 -3.81 13.71
N ALA A 192 -1.31 -2.80 12.84
CA ALA A 192 -1.62 -2.99 11.44
C ALA A 192 -0.72 -2.11 10.56
N LEU A 193 -0.45 -2.61 9.36
CA LEU A 193 0.27 -1.92 8.29
C LEU A 193 -0.68 -1.73 7.11
N SER A 194 -0.40 -0.75 6.26
CA SER A 194 -1.22 -0.51 5.07
C SER A 194 -0.39 -0.02 3.90
N SER A 195 -0.91 -0.25 2.70
CA SER A 195 -0.50 0.34 1.43
C SER A 195 -1.70 1.07 0.82
N SER A 196 -1.53 1.74 -0.31
CA SER A 196 -2.65 2.39 -1.00
C SER A 196 -3.76 1.42 -1.44
N ARG A 197 -3.51 0.10 -1.46
CA ARG A 197 -4.40 -0.91 -2.03
C ARG A 197 -4.71 -2.09 -1.12
N SER A 198 -4.06 -2.21 0.02
CA SER A 198 -4.29 -3.30 0.96
C SER A 198 -3.89 -2.91 2.37
N PHE A 199 -4.25 -3.74 3.32
CA PHE A 199 -3.81 -3.64 4.71
C PHE A 199 -3.44 -5.02 5.25
N LEU A 200 -2.66 -5.02 6.32
CA LEU A 200 -2.27 -6.22 7.05
C LEU A 200 -2.50 -5.98 8.54
N HIS A 201 -3.51 -6.63 9.11
CA HIS A 201 -3.69 -6.68 10.56
C HIS A 201 -2.82 -7.80 11.13
N LEU A 202 -1.90 -7.44 12.03
CA LEU A 202 -0.98 -8.38 12.67
C LEU A 202 -1.68 -9.05 13.87
N ASP A 203 -2.67 -9.89 13.64
CA ASP A 203 -3.26 -10.67 14.74
C ASP A 203 -2.29 -11.78 15.19
N GLU A 204 -2.03 -11.90 16.49
CA GLU A 204 -1.10 -12.89 17.05
C GLU A 204 -1.57 -14.35 16.90
N ASN A 205 -2.84 -14.56 16.54
CA ASN A 205 -3.43 -15.88 16.32
C ASN A 205 -3.50 -16.26 14.82
N GLN A 206 -2.92 -15.46 13.93
CA GLN A 206 -2.80 -15.78 12.51
C GLN A 206 -1.53 -16.61 12.23
N PRO A 207 -1.46 -17.29 11.07
CA PRO A 207 -0.22 -17.86 10.56
C PRO A 207 0.93 -16.86 10.50
N LEU A 208 2.16 -17.36 10.44
CA LEU A 208 3.36 -16.52 10.37
C LEU A 208 3.35 -15.63 9.12
N PHE A 209 3.60 -14.33 9.30
CA PHE A 209 3.72 -13.40 8.18
C PHE A 209 5.13 -13.43 7.59
N VAL A 210 5.24 -13.61 6.27
CA VAL A 210 6.52 -13.58 5.55
C VAL A 210 6.76 -12.19 4.97
N ILE A 211 7.91 -11.61 5.28
CA ILE A 211 8.38 -10.34 4.71
C ILE A 211 9.41 -10.69 3.64
N GLY A 212 9.11 -10.36 2.38
CA GLY A 212 9.97 -10.66 1.26
C GLY A 212 11.28 -9.86 1.30
N GLU A 213 12.42 -10.55 1.41
CA GLU A 213 13.76 -9.95 1.60
C GLU A 213 14.52 -9.61 0.30
N ARG A 214 13.94 -9.87 -0.87
CA ARG A 214 14.72 -9.88 -2.12
C ARG A 214 15.06 -8.51 -2.67
N ILE A 215 14.38 -7.43 -2.27
CA ILE A 215 14.70 -6.07 -2.73
C ILE A 215 15.81 -5.53 -1.82
N ASN A 216 17.02 -6.02 -2.06
CA ASN A 216 18.23 -5.64 -1.32
C ASN A 216 19.45 -5.85 -2.24
N PRO A 217 20.21 -4.79 -2.57
CA PRO A 217 21.32 -4.86 -3.52
C PRO A 217 22.53 -5.64 -3.01
N THR A 218 22.61 -5.94 -1.70
CA THR A 218 23.75 -6.64 -1.11
C THR A 218 23.98 -8.00 -1.77
N GLY A 219 25.13 -8.14 -2.44
CA GLY A 219 25.51 -9.37 -3.14
C GLY A 219 24.78 -9.63 -4.46
N LYS A 220 24.02 -8.66 -4.99
CA LYS A 220 23.21 -8.80 -6.23
C LYS A 220 23.67 -7.83 -7.32
N LYS A 221 24.71 -8.21 -8.08
CA LYS A 221 25.32 -7.36 -9.13
C LYS A 221 24.31 -6.72 -10.08
N ALA A 222 23.35 -7.48 -10.60
CA ALA A 222 22.36 -6.95 -11.54
C ALA A 222 21.47 -5.84 -10.93
N LEU A 223 21.03 -6.02 -9.67
CA LEU A 223 20.28 -4.97 -8.97
C LEU A 223 21.17 -3.78 -8.64
N GLN A 224 22.45 -4.03 -8.34
CA GLN A 224 23.42 -2.98 -8.05
C GLN A 224 23.70 -2.07 -9.25
N GLU A 225 23.85 -2.67 -10.43
CA GLU A 225 24.03 -1.96 -11.70
C GLU A 225 22.75 -1.17 -12.05
N GLU A 226 21.58 -1.78 -11.89
CA GLU A 226 20.30 -1.12 -12.19
C GLU A 226 20.07 0.15 -11.33
N LEU A 227 20.35 0.07 -10.03
CA LEU A 227 20.24 1.22 -9.11
C LEU A 227 21.20 2.36 -9.48
N LEU A 228 22.43 2.04 -9.91
CA LEU A 228 23.40 3.04 -10.37
C LEU A 228 22.95 3.73 -11.67
N GLU A 229 22.29 2.99 -12.55
CA GLU A 229 21.72 3.53 -13.79
C GLU A 229 20.39 4.28 -13.58
N GLY A 230 19.86 4.28 -12.35
CA GLY A 230 18.59 4.93 -12.01
C GLY A 230 17.36 4.26 -12.60
N LYS A 231 17.49 3.00 -13.01
CA LYS A 231 16.40 2.12 -13.48
C LYS A 231 15.82 1.36 -12.28
N LEU A 232 14.58 0.87 -12.38
CA LEU A 232 13.86 0.24 -11.27
C LEU A 232 13.07 -1.02 -11.68
N SER A 233 13.28 -1.49 -12.89
CA SER A 233 12.59 -2.63 -13.45
C SER A 233 12.78 -3.96 -12.72
N ILE A 234 14.01 -4.30 -12.28
CA ILE A 234 14.27 -5.48 -11.46
C ILE A 234 13.55 -5.34 -10.12
N ILE A 235 13.47 -4.13 -9.55
CA ILE A 235 12.73 -3.88 -8.31
C ILE A 235 11.23 -4.18 -8.51
N ARG A 236 10.63 -3.67 -9.60
CA ARG A 236 9.22 -3.96 -9.96
C ARG A 236 8.99 -5.47 -10.05
N GLN A 237 9.82 -6.16 -10.81
CA GLN A 237 9.70 -7.61 -11.01
C GLN A 237 9.84 -8.39 -9.69
N MET A 238 10.83 -8.03 -8.86
CA MET A 238 11.04 -8.66 -7.56
C MET A 238 9.86 -8.43 -6.60
N ALA A 239 9.23 -7.25 -6.62
CA ALA A 239 8.06 -6.96 -5.80
C ALA A 239 6.87 -7.83 -6.19
N GLN A 240 6.52 -7.85 -7.48
CA GLN A 240 5.40 -8.65 -8.00
C GLN A 240 5.62 -10.15 -7.78
N GLU A 241 6.84 -10.64 -7.98
CA GLU A 241 7.15 -12.05 -7.80
C GLU A 241 7.02 -12.48 -6.34
N GLN A 242 7.54 -11.68 -5.41
CA GLN A 242 7.41 -11.98 -3.98
C GLN A 242 5.94 -11.94 -3.51
N GLU A 243 5.14 -11.01 -4.05
CA GLU A 243 3.70 -10.97 -3.80
C GLU A 243 3.00 -12.24 -4.29
N ARG A 244 3.31 -12.72 -5.50
CA ARG A 244 2.78 -13.98 -6.04
C ARG A 244 3.22 -15.20 -5.23
N GLN A 245 4.42 -15.16 -4.67
CA GLN A 245 4.98 -16.22 -3.81
C GLN A 245 4.41 -16.20 -2.37
N GLY A 246 3.52 -15.26 -2.05
CA GLY A 246 2.82 -15.22 -0.77
C GLY A 246 3.50 -14.38 0.31
N ALA A 247 4.38 -13.44 -0.06
CA ALA A 247 4.84 -12.43 0.89
C ALA A 247 3.64 -11.60 1.40
N SER A 248 3.65 -11.29 2.70
CA SER A 248 2.65 -10.42 3.35
C SER A 248 3.10 -8.96 3.35
N LEU A 249 4.41 -8.73 3.29
CA LEU A 249 5.09 -7.44 3.28
C LEU A 249 6.34 -7.52 2.40
N LEU A 250 6.88 -6.38 2.00
CA LEU A 250 8.14 -6.32 1.24
C LEU A 250 9.19 -5.51 2.00
N ASP A 251 10.32 -6.13 2.29
CA ASP A 251 11.51 -5.45 2.80
C ASP A 251 12.29 -4.84 1.64
N VAL A 252 12.57 -3.53 1.76
CA VAL A 252 13.11 -2.69 0.69
C VAL A 252 14.33 -1.97 1.24
N ASN A 253 15.49 -2.43 0.80
CA ASN A 253 16.78 -1.79 1.02
C ASN A 253 17.33 -1.33 -0.33
N VAL A 254 17.71 -0.06 -0.42
CA VAL A 254 18.34 0.53 -1.63
C VAL A 254 19.80 0.92 -1.36
N GLY A 255 20.32 0.66 -0.16
CA GLY A 255 21.63 1.09 0.30
C GLY A 255 22.75 0.48 -0.52
N GLN A 256 23.45 1.34 -1.27
CA GLN A 256 24.63 0.95 -2.05
C GLN A 256 25.57 2.15 -2.24
N PRO A 257 26.89 1.93 -2.29
CA PRO A 257 27.83 2.98 -2.68
C PRO A 257 27.52 3.55 -4.08
N GLY A 258 27.59 4.87 -4.22
CA GLY A 258 27.49 5.56 -5.52
C GLY A 258 26.10 6.05 -5.92
N ILE A 259 25.08 5.89 -5.06
CA ILE A 259 23.74 6.44 -5.31
C ILE A 259 23.33 7.51 -4.29
N ASP A 260 22.45 8.41 -4.68
CA ASP A 260 21.70 9.25 -3.74
C ASP A 260 20.53 8.44 -3.15
N GLU A 261 20.77 7.83 -2.00
CA GLU A 261 19.79 6.97 -1.32
C GLU A 261 18.44 7.67 -1.06
N VAL A 262 18.44 8.98 -0.79
CA VAL A 262 17.22 9.76 -0.52
C VAL A 262 16.39 9.93 -1.79
N GLN A 263 17.03 10.22 -2.92
CA GLN A 263 16.32 10.33 -4.20
C GLN A 263 15.88 8.96 -4.72
N THR A 264 16.73 7.95 -4.57
CA THR A 264 16.44 6.58 -5.00
C THR A 264 15.25 6.00 -4.23
N ILE A 265 15.21 6.15 -2.89
CA ILE A 265 14.10 5.61 -2.10
C ILE A 265 12.77 6.27 -2.47
N LYS A 266 12.77 7.57 -2.81
CA LYS A 266 11.55 8.26 -3.25
C LYS A 266 10.99 7.63 -4.54
N LYS A 267 11.86 7.39 -5.53
CA LYS A 267 11.46 6.75 -6.79
C LYS A 267 11.01 5.31 -6.57
N VAL A 268 11.71 4.55 -5.72
CA VAL A 268 11.35 3.16 -5.38
C VAL A 268 10.01 3.08 -4.66
N VAL A 269 9.76 3.93 -3.66
CA VAL A 269 8.46 3.99 -2.98
C VAL A 269 7.35 4.37 -3.95
N GLY A 270 7.57 5.35 -4.83
CA GLY A 270 6.60 5.74 -5.85
C GLY A 270 6.25 4.58 -6.80
N LEU A 271 7.28 3.89 -7.31
CA LEU A 271 7.12 2.69 -8.11
C LEU A 271 6.33 1.60 -7.38
N LEU A 272 6.74 1.23 -6.16
CA LEU A 272 6.16 0.11 -5.44
C LEU A 272 4.70 0.38 -5.05
N SER A 273 4.36 1.63 -4.73
CA SER A 273 2.98 2.05 -4.45
C SER A 273 2.00 1.76 -5.60
N THR A 274 2.50 1.76 -6.85
CA THR A 274 1.70 1.40 -8.05
C THR A 274 1.85 -0.05 -8.47
N SER A 275 2.96 -0.72 -8.09
CA SER A 275 3.33 -2.04 -8.61
C SER A 275 2.93 -3.21 -7.73
N THR A 276 2.84 -3.02 -6.40
CA THR A 276 2.46 -4.08 -5.43
C THR A 276 1.38 -3.60 -4.47
N ARG A 277 0.51 -4.52 -4.05
CA ARG A 277 -0.51 -4.23 -3.02
C ARG A 277 0.05 -4.36 -1.61
N LEU A 278 1.24 -4.94 -1.44
CA LEU A 278 1.80 -5.25 -0.12
C LEU A 278 2.29 -3.98 0.59
N PRO A 279 2.08 -3.88 1.92
CA PRO A 279 2.73 -2.82 2.69
C PRO A 279 4.26 -2.96 2.69
N LEU A 280 4.95 -1.82 2.77
CA LEU A 280 6.41 -1.75 2.68
C LEU A 280 7.07 -1.70 4.06
N VAL A 281 8.19 -2.41 4.14
CA VAL A 281 9.19 -2.34 5.20
C VAL A 281 10.41 -1.64 4.62
N ILE A 282 10.72 -0.43 5.09
CA ILE A 282 11.86 0.33 4.56
C ILE A 282 13.07 0.09 5.45
N ASP A 283 14.08 -0.54 4.85
CA ASP A 283 15.36 -0.88 5.49
C ASP A 283 16.45 0.09 5.06
N SER A 284 16.88 0.94 6.00
CA SER A 284 17.99 1.85 5.78
C SER A 284 18.70 2.19 7.09
N SER A 285 20.01 2.42 6.99
CA SER A 285 20.81 2.94 8.11
C SER A 285 20.75 4.47 8.24
N ARG A 286 20.22 5.18 7.22
CA ARG A 286 20.16 6.63 7.14
C ARG A 286 18.78 7.15 7.53
N VAL A 287 18.76 8.04 8.52
CA VAL A 287 17.52 8.65 9.01
C VAL A 287 16.82 9.45 7.92
N GLU A 288 17.59 10.15 7.09
CA GLU A 288 17.06 11.01 6.02
C GLU A 288 16.36 10.19 4.93
N THR A 289 16.86 8.99 4.63
CA THR A 289 16.23 8.05 3.70
C THR A 289 14.89 7.56 4.26
N ILE A 290 14.84 7.17 5.54
CA ILE A 290 13.61 6.73 6.20
C ILE A 290 12.58 7.86 6.22
N GLU A 291 12.98 9.08 6.59
CA GLU A 291 12.10 10.24 6.61
C GLU A 291 11.53 10.57 5.22
N ALA A 292 12.38 10.55 4.19
CA ALA A 292 11.95 10.76 2.81
C ALA A 292 10.92 9.72 2.35
N ALA A 293 11.09 8.45 2.76
CA ALA A 293 10.14 7.38 2.47
C ALA A 293 8.82 7.58 3.23
N LEU A 294 8.87 7.84 4.55
CA LEU A 294 7.72 8.12 5.41
C LEU A 294 6.87 9.26 4.87
N ARG A 295 7.52 10.31 4.38
CA ARG A 295 6.85 11.49 3.84
C ARG A 295 5.89 11.13 2.71
N ILE A 296 6.37 10.36 1.73
CA ILE A 296 5.62 10.10 0.50
C ILE A 296 4.90 8.74 0.46
N TYR A 297 5.09 7.85 1.43
CA TYR A 297 4.50 6.51 1.37
C TYR A 297 2.98 6.53 1.61
N PRO A 298 2.13 6.11 0.65
CA PRO A 298 0.67 6.18 0.74
C PRO A 298 0.10 5.03 1.59
N GLY A 299 0.53 4.92 2.85
CA GLY A 299 0.11 3.87 3.77
C GLY A 299 0.79 3.99 5.14
N ARG A 300 0.60 2.97 5.98
CA ARG A 300 1.28 2.83 7.27
C ARG A 300 2.49 1.90 7.13
N MET A 301 3.67 2.48 7.19
CA MET A 301 4.96 1.85 6.92
C MET A 301 5.51 1.10 8.15
N LEU A 302 6.35 0.08 7.91
CA LEU A 302 7.22 -0.50 8.93
C LEU A 302 8.66 0.01 8.73
N ILE A 303 9.24 0.67 9.74
CA ILE A 303 10.64 1.10 9.72
C ILE A 303 11.54 -0.08 10.13
N ASN A 304 12.50 -0.44 9.29
CA ASN A 304 13.57 -1.37 9.60
C ASN A 304 14.89 -0.60 9.72
N SER A 305 15.41 -0.31 10.91
CA SER A 305 14.84 -0.56 12.25
C SER A 305 15.18 0.61 13.19
N ILE A 306 14.56 0.66 14.36
CA ILE A 306 14.93 1.58 15.44
C ILE A 306 15.67 0.79 16.52
N SER A 307 16.95 1.10 16.70
CA SER A 307 17.82 0.50 17.71
C SER A 307 17.88 1.35 18.99
N GLY A 308 18.57 0.84 20.01
CA GLY A 308 18.90 1.55 21.24
C GLY A 308 20.08 2.52 21.12
N GLU A 309 20.64 2.69 19.91
CA GLU A 309 21.69 3.69 19.63
C GLU A 309 21.14 5.10 19.86
N LYS A 310 21.83 5.92 20.65
CA LYS A 310 21.25 7.17 21.19
C LYS A 310 20.81 8.14 20.11
N GLU A 311 21.66 8.34 19.09
CA GLU A 311 21.41 9.29 18.02
C GLU A 311 20.26 8.85 17.11
N LYS A 312 20.30 7.60 16.61
CA LYS A 312 19.23 7.04 15.77
C LYS A 312 17.90 7.03 16.49
N LEU A 313 17.89 6.60 17.75
CA LEU A 313 16.68 6.54 18.57
C LEU A 313 16.04 7.92 18.78
N ALA A 314 16.86 8.94 19.07
CA ALA A 314 16.38 10.31 19.29
C ALA A 314 15.79 10.95 18.02
N ARG A 315 16.24 10.54 16.83
CA ARG A 315 15.76 11.08 15.54
C ARG A 315 14.61 10.26 14.95
N LEU A 316 14.71 8.94 14.91
CA LEU A 316 13.71 8.07 14.26
C LEU A 316 12.43 7.89 15.08
N MET A 317 12.51 7.90 16.41
CA MET A 317 11.33 7.65 17.24
C MET A 317 10.29 8.78 17.14
N PRO A 318 10.67 10.08 17.16
CA PRO A 318 9.74 11.16 16.84
C PRO A 318 9.16 11.08 15.42
N LEU A 319 9.95 10.63 14.44
CA LEU A 319 9.46 10.43 13.06
C LEU A 319 8.41 9.32 12.99
N ALA A 320 8.63 8.19 13.68
CA ALA A 320 7.66 7.11 13.77
C ALA A 320 6.33 7.61 14.36
N ALA A 321 6.39 8.43 15.42
CA ALA A 321 5.19 9.04 16.00
C ALA A 321 4.52 10.06 15.06
N LYS A 322 5.30 10.97 14.43
CA LYS A 322 4.79 11.99 13.50
C LYS A 322 4.01 11.39 12.34
N TYR A 323 4.55 10.33 11.73
CA TYR A 323 3.96 9.70 10.54
C TYR A 323 3.09 8.49 10.87
N GLY A 324 2.92 8.15 12.14
CA GLY A 324 2.15 6.98 12.58
C GLY A 324 2.74 5.64 12.17
N ALA A 325 4.03 5.57 11.86
CA ALA A 325 4.67 4.36 11.36
C ALA A 325 4.90 3.35 12.47
N MET A 326 4.82 2.06 12.12
CA MET A 326 5.35 1.02 12.98
C MET A 326 6.86 0.92 12.81
N PHE A 327 7.56 0.29 13.76
CA PHE A 327 8.99 0.02 13.60
C PHE A 327 9.40 -1.35 14.12
N ILE A 328 10.52 -1.86 13.60
CA ILE A 328 11.24 -2.98 14.19
C ILE A 328 12.09 -2.43 15.33
N LEU A 329 11.82 -2.89 16.55
CA LEU A 329 12.62 -2.60 17.73
C LEU A 329 13.81 -3.57 17.75
N LEU A 330 14.99 -3.05 17.47
CA LEU A 330 16.24 -3.82 17.44
C LEU A 330 16.99 -3.65 18.78
N PRO A 331 17.23 -4.71 19.56
CA PRO A 331 17.91 -4.60 20.85
C PRO A 331 19.43 -4.50 20.69
N LEU A 332 19.88 -3.42 20.05
CA LEU A 332 21.28 -3.07 19.83
C LEU A 332 21.55 -1.70 20.46
N THR A 333 22.72 -1.51 21.06
CA THR A 333 23.14 -0.22 21.66
C THR A 333 24.42 0.29 21.00
N ASP A 334 24.86 1.51 21.34
CA ASP A 334 26.06 2.16 20.78
C ASP A 334 27.28 1.20 20.81
N GLY A 335 27.58 0.56 19.67
CA GLY A 335 28.71 -0.36 19.49
C GLY A 335 28.65 -1.73 20.21
N ASP A 336 27.55 -2.09 20.89
CA ASP A 336 27.44 -3.37 21.62
C ASP A 336 26.22 -4.20 21.15
N ILE A 337 26.49 -5.47 20.86
CA ILE A 337 25.51 -6.48 20.46
C ILE A 337 25.26 -7.41 21.66
N PRO A 338 24.12 -7.28 22.37
CA PRO A 338 23.87 -8.05 23.58
C PRO A 338 23.72 -9.55 23.27
N LYS A 339 24.71 -10.34 23.71
CA LYS A 339 24.79 -11.78 23.44
C LYS A 339 23.67 -12.60 24.11
N THR A 340 23.24 -12.22 25.31
CA THR A 340 22.26 -12.98 26.12
C THR A 340 20.86 -12.37 26.05
N ALA A 341 19.82 -13.21 26.13
CA ALA A 341 18.42 -12.81 26.20
C ALA A 341 18.16 -11.80 27.32
N LYS A 342 18.72 -11.99 28.52
CA LYS A 342 18.55 -11.05 29.65
C LYS A 342 19.03 -9.64 29.32
N LYS A 343 20.15 -9.50 28.61
CA LYS A 343 20.65 -8.19 28.15
C LYS A 343 19.74 -7.60 27.07
N ARG A 344 19.30 -8.42 26.10
CA ARG A 344 18.34 -7.99 25.06
C ARG A 344 17.05 -7.46 25.69
N GLN A 345 16.50 -8.15 26.70
CA GLN A 345 15.31 -7.75 27.45
C GLN A 345 15.45 -6.36 28.08
N ALA A 346 16.59 -6.06 28.70
CA ALA A 346 16.84 -4.74 29.29
C ALA A 346 16.85 -3.62 28.24
N VAL A 347 17.46 -3.88 27.08
CA VAL A 347 17.46 -2.92 25.96
C VAL A 347 16.05 -2.72 25.41
N ILE A 348 15.28 -3.80 25.23
CA ILE A 348 13.88 -3.74 24.76
C ILE A 348 13.03 -2.88 25.69
N GLN A 349 13.13 -3.10 27.01
CA GLN A 349 12.40 -2.32 28.00
C GLN A 349 12.78 -0.84 27.97
N SER A 350 14.08 -0.52 27.85
CA SER A 350 14.58 0.86 27.77
C SER A 350 14.04 1.60 26.53
N ILE A 351 14.06 0.96 25.36
CA ILE A 351 13.53 1.55 24.13
C ILE A 351 12.01 1.77 24.26
N PHE A 352 11.28 0.77 24.79
CA PHE A 352 9.84 0.88 25.00
C PHE A 352 9.46 2.03 25.95
N GLN A 353 10.18 2.21 27.05
CA GLN A 353 9.92 3.32 27.98
C GLN A 353 10.05 4.70 27.30
N LYS A 354 10.93 4.83 26.30
CA LYS A 354 11.05 6.06 25.50
C LYS A 354 9.90 6.18 24.50
N ALA A 355 9.51 5.08 23.85
CA ALA A 355 8.38 5.04 22.93
C ALA A 355 7.06 5.46 23.62
N GLN A 356 6.84 4.99 24.86
CA GLN A 356 5.65 5.33 25.65
C GLN A 356 5.52 6.84 25.92
N LYS A 357 6.64 7.56 26.06
CA LYS A 357 6.60 9.02 26.27
C LYS A 357 6.08 9.78 25.05
N LEU A 358 6.10 9.16 23.87
CA LEU A 358 5.58 9.69 22.62
C LEU A 358 4.20 9.11 22.27
N GLY A 359 3.56 8.42 23.22
CA GLY A 359 2.24 7.81 23.01
C GLY A 359 2.26 6.48 22.25
N LEU A 360 3.43 5.96 21.89
CA LEU A 360 3.57 4.68 21.19
C LEU A 360 3.39 3.51 22.16
N THR A 361 2.70 2.47 21.69
CA THR A 361 2.41 1.25 22.44
C THR A 361 3.14 0.05 21.85
N LYS A 362 2.95 -1.14 22.44
CA LYS A 362 3.52 -2.40 21.93
C LYS A 362 2.91 -2.87 20.61
N ASP A 363 1.82 -2.26 20.18
CA ASP A 363 1.21 -2.51 18.88
C ASP A 363 1.82 -1.65 17.78
N ASP A 364 2.64 -0.64 18.13
CA ASP A 364 3.35 0.24 17.19
C ASP A 364 4.75 -0.28 16.83
N PHE A 365 5.16 -1.42 17.37
CA PHE A 365 6.43 -2.05 17.00
C PHE A 365 6.40 -3.57 17.08
N VAL A 366 7.37 -4.18 16.41
CA VAL A 366 7.68 -5.60 16.52
C VAL A 366 9.10 -5.76 17.04
N VAL A 367 9.34 -6.72 17.94
CA VAL A 367 10.67 -6.89 18.54
C VAL A 367 11.50 -7.86 17.72
N ASP A 368 12.68 -7.44 17.26
CA ASP A 368 13.64 -8.36 16.68
C ASP A 368 14.34 -9.16 17.78
N GLY A 369 14.33 -10.49 17.66
CA GLY A 369 15.02 -11.37 18.61
C GLY A 369 16.56 -11.30 18.54
N LEU A 370 17.11 -10.61 17.54
CA LEU A 370 18.53 -10.42 17.24
C LEU A 370 19.23 -11.74 16.90
N VAL A 371 18.96 -12.25 15.69
CA VAL A 371 19.57 -13.48 15.18
C VAL A 371 21.07 -13.27 14.93
N MET A 372 21.91 -14.08 15.58
CA MET A 372 23.35 -14.17 15.31
C MET A 372 23.70 -15.53 14.69
N ALA A 373 24.80 -15.57 13.93
CA ALA A 373 25.24 -16.78 13.24
C ALA A 373 25.74 -17.85 14.23
N VAL A 374 25.21 -19.07 14.13
CA VAL A 374 25.63 -20.18 15.01
C VAL A 374 27.09 -20.59 14.81
N ALA A 375 27.66 -20.28 13.64
CA ALA A 375 29.08 -20.47 13.36
C ALA A 375 29.98 -19.63 14.28
N SER A 376 29.49 -18.47 14.74
CA SER A 376 30.23 -17.54 15.60
C SER A 376 30.00 -17.80 17.09
N ASP A 377 28.83 -18.33 17.46
CA ASP A 377 28.45 -18.62 18.85
C ASP A 377 27.39 -19.73 18.88
N ALA A 378 27.72 -20.87 19.48
CA ALA A 378 26.82 -22.02 19.59
C ALA A 378 25.56 -21.75 20.45
N GLN A 379 25.57 -20.71 21.30
CA GLN A 379 24.41 -20.31 22.10
C GLN A 379 23.49 -19.30 21.38
N ALA A 380 23.94 -18.70 20.28
CA ALA A 380 23.23 -17.62 19.59
C ALA A 380 21.76 -17.93 19.29
N ALA A 381 21.47 -19.13 18.76
CA ALA A 381 20.11 -19.56 18.45
C ALA A 381 19.26 -19.68 19.71
N LYS A 382 19.80 -20.25 20.79
CA LYS A 382 19.08 -20.42 22.07
C LYS A 382 18.72 -19.08 22.71
N GLU A 383 19.66 -18.13 22.74
CA GLU A 383 19.44 -16.79 23.28
C GLU A 383 18.39 -16.02 22.47
N THR A 384 18.36 -16.23 21.16
CA THR A 384 17.34 -15.66 20.27
C THR A 384 15.96 -16.24 20.56
N LEU A 385 15.83 -17.57 20.64
CA LEU A 385 14.57 -18.24 20.97
C LEU A 385 14.07 -17.87 22.38
N ALA A 386 14.97 -17.74 23.35
CA ALA A 386 14.64 -17.29 24.70
C ALA A 386 14.12 -15.84 24.70
N THR A 387 14.69 -14.97 23.87
CA THR A 387 14.21 -13.58 23.68
C THR A 387 12.81 -13.58 23.07
N VAL A 388 12.58 -14.33 21.98
CA VAL A 388 11.26 -14.46 21.35
C VAL A 388 10.22 -15.01 22.34
N SER A 389 10.57 -16.04 23.10
CA SER A 389 9.67 -16.62 24.10
C SER A 389 9.32 -15.65 25.22
N TRP A 390 10.30 -14.87 25.69
CA TRP A 390 10.05 -13.82 26.66
C TRP A 390 9.15 -12.72 26.09
N CYS A 391 9.38 -12.30 24.84
CA CYS A 391 8.55 -11.31 24.17
C CYS A 391 7.07 -11.75 24.12
N LYS A 392 6.81 -13.01 23.76
CA LYS A 392 5.45 -13.57 23.71
C LYS A 392 4.83 -13.79 25.09
N LYS A 393 5.59 -14.36 26.04
CA LYS A 393 5.03 -14.80 27.34
C LYS A 393 4.95 -13.67 28.37
N THR A 394 5.98 -12.83 28.43
CA THR A 394 6.16 -11.83 29.49
C THR A 394 5.93 -10.42 28.97
N PHE A 395 6.64 -10.03 27.91
CA PHE A 395 6.56 -8.66 27.42
C PHE A 395 5.27 -8.38 26.64
N LYS A 396 4.59 -9.41 26.10
CA LYS A 396 3.35 -9.29 25.31
C LYS A 396 3.54 -8.38 24.09
N SER A 397 4.51 -8.73 23.26
CA SER A 397 4.73 -8.06 21.97
C SER A 397 4.83 -9.06 20.83
N ARG A 398 4.58 -8.56 19.63
CA ARG A 398 4.93 -9.23 18.38
C ARG A 398 6.45 -9.31 18.22
N THR A 399 6.88 -10.28 17.44
CA THR A 399 8.30 -10.58 17.21
C THR A 399 8.59 -10.83 15.74
N ILE A 400 9.80 -10.47 15.36
CA ILE A 400 10.33 -10.61 14.00
C ILE A 400 11.74 -11.18 14.05
N LEU A 401 12.17 -11.88 13.00
CA LEU A 401 13.55 -12.34 12.83
C LEU A 401 13.97 -12.24 11.36
N GLY A 402 15.21 -11.79 11.14
CA GLY A 402 15.94 -12.05 9.89
C GLY A 402 16.49 -13.47 9.89
N LEU A 403 15.75 -14.42 9.29
CA LEU A 403 16.04 -15.86 9.45
C LEU A 403 17.39 -16.26 8.84
N SER A 404 17.77 -15.65 7.72
CA SER A 404 18.95 -16.01 6.94
C SER A 404 20.29 -15.83 7.69
N ASN A 405 20.29 -15.06 8.79
CA ASN A 405 21.48 -14.78 9.59
C ASN A 405 21.93 -15.97 10.46
N VAL A 406 21.01 -16.85 10.87
CA VAL A 406 21.33 -17.97 11.78
C VAL A 406 22.34 -18.93 11.17
N SER A 407 22.28 -19.10 9.84
CA SER A 407 23.08 -20.06 9.08
C SER A 407 24.27 -19.45 8.35
N PHE A 408 24.57 -18.17 8.58
CA PHE A 408 25.72 -17.54 7.92
C PHE A 408 27.03 -18.28 8.28
N GLY A 409 27.82 -18.63 7.26
CA GLY A 409 29.05 -19.41 7.41
C GLY A 409 28.87 -20.93 7.59
N MET A 410 27.64 -21.46 7.53
CA MET A 410 27.37 -22.91 7.71
C MET A 410 26.98 -23.60 6.39
N PRO A 411 27.32 -24.89 6.18
CA PRO A 411 26.72 -25.71 5.12
C PRO A 411 25.27 -26.08 5.45
N GLY A 412 24.51 -26.54 4.45
CA GLY A 412 23.13 -27.01 4.67
C GLY A 412 22.15 -25.91 5.13
N ARG A 413 22.40 -24.66 4.76
CA ARG A 413 21.64 -23.48 5.20
C ARG A 413 20.10 -23.61 5.11
N PRO A 414 19.50 -24.15 4.02
CA PRO A 414 18.04 -24.28 3.95
C PRO A 414 17.45 -25.11 5.09
N TRP A 415 18.12 -26.19 5.49
CA TRP A 415 17.68 -27.05 6.59
C TRP A 415 17.82 -26.36 7.94
N LEU A 416 18.96 -25.68 8.16
CA LEU A 416 19.20 -24.96 9.41
C LEU A 416 18.22 -23.79 9.58
N ASN A 417 17.97 -23.03 8.52
CA ASN A 417 16.98 -21.94 8.51
C ASN A 417 15.57 -22.47 8.81
N SER A 418 15.16 -23.57 8.15
CA SER A 418 13.81 -24.13 8.30
C SER A 418 13.59 -24.73 9.70
N ALA A 419 14.58 -25.47 10.23
CA ALA A 419 14.51 -26.00 11.59
C ALA A 419 14.47 -24.87 12.64
N PHE A 420 15.29 -23.83 12.46
CA PHE A 420 15.26 -22.65 13.33
C PHE A 420 13.93 -21.91 13.28
N LEU A 421 13.34 -21.76 12.08
CA LEU A 421 12.02 -21.16 11.89
C LEU A 421 10.93 -21.90 12.68
N ALA A 422 10.86 -23.23 12.57
CA ALA A 422 9.88 -24.02 13.32
C ALA A 422 10.03 -23.85 14.85
N MET A 423 11.27 -23.86 15.36
CA MET A 423 11.55 -23.59 16.77
C MET A 423 11.14 -22.18 17.19
N ALA A 424 11.36 -21.19 16.32
CA ALA A 424 10.99 -19.80 16.55
C ALA A 424 9.47 -19.61 16.56
N GLN A 425 8.74 -20.22 15.61
CA GLN A 425 7.27 -20.22 15.58
C GLN A 425 6.70 -20.78 16.89
N TYR A 426 7.20 -21.94 17.33
CA TYR A 426 6.82 -22.53 18.61
C TYR A 426 7.13 -21.60 19.81
N SER A 427 8.26 -20.88 19.74
CA SER A 427 8.66 -19.94 20.78
C SER A 427 7.81 -18.67 20.82
N GLY A 428 7.12 -18.32 19.74
CA GLY A 428 6.25 -17.15 19.67
C GLY A 428 6.51 -16.20 18.51
N LEU A 429 7.31 -16.59 17.50
CA LEU A 429 7.59 -15.76 16.33
C LEU A 429 6.29 -15.38 15.60
N THR A 430 6.12 -14.11 15.22
CA THR A 430 4.94 -13.65 14.46
C THR A 430 5.26 -13.27 13.01
N MET A 431 6.49 -12.85 12.73
CA MET A 431 6.92 -12.41 11.40
C MET A 431 8.34 -12.90 11.10
N ALA A 432 8.65 -13.11 9.82
CA ALA A 432 10.00 -13.47 9.39
C ALA A 432 10.40 -12.71 8.12
N ILE A 433 11.56 -12.07 8.14
CA ILE A 433 12.22 -11.57 6.93
C ILE A 433 12.92 -12.75 6.28
N ALA A 434 12.43 -13.14 5.10
CA ALA A 434 12.85 -14.35 4.41
C ALA A 434 12.55 -14.29 2.91
N ASN A 435 13.18 -15.16 2.14
CA ASN A 435 12.85 -15.37 0.72
C ASN A 435 11.61 -16.25 0.56
N PRO A 436 10.46 -15.71 0.08
CA PRO A 436 9.23 -16.49 -0.07
C PRO A 436 9.33 -17.58 -1.15
N ALA A 437 10.35 -17.55 -2.00
CA ALA A 437 10.63 -18.62 -2.98
C ALA A 437 11.27 -19.89 -2.37
N SER A 438 11.65 -19.87 -1.09
CA SER A 438 12.27 -21.04 -0.45
C SER A 438 11.23 -22.10 -0.11
N VAL A 439 11.15 -23.13 -0.94
CA VAL A 439 10.18 -24.24 -0.80
C VAL A 439 10.30 -24.92 0.56
N GLU A 440 11.52 -25.23 0.99
CA GLU A 440 11.77 -25.91 2.27
C GLU A 440 11.27 -25.07 3.45
N LEU A 441 11.58 -23.76 3.42
CA LEU A 441 11.17 -22.82 4.45
C LEU A 441 9.64 -22.66 4.49
N MET A 442 9.01 -22.46 3.34
CA MET A 442 7.55 -22.27 3.25
C MET A 442 6.77 -23.54 3.64
N ASN A 443 7.28 -24.72 3.28
CA ASN A 443 6.68 -26.00 3.67
C ASN A 443 6.73 -26.19 5.19
N VAL A 444 7.91 -25.97 5.79
CA VAL A 444 8.09 -26.09 7.25
C VAL A 444 7.30 -25.04 8.00
N MET A 445 7.22 -23.80 7.50
CA MET A 445 6.43 -22.72 8.09
C MET A 445 4.96 -23.12 8.22
N LYS A 446 4.33 -23.59 7.13
CA LYS A 446 2.91 -23.98 7.09
C LYS A 446 2.64 -25.21 7.96
N ALA A 447 3.57 -26.18 7.96
CA ALA A 447 3.49 -27.33 8.84
C ALA A 447 3.56 -26.91 10.32
N ALA A 448 4.49 -26.03 10.67
CA ALA A 448 4.65 -25.53 12.02
C ALA A 448 3.42 -24.72 12.48
N ASP A 449 2.87 -23.82 11.66
CA ASP A 449 1.64 -23.08 11.97
C ASP A 449 0.44 -24.01 12.21
N THR A 450 0.37 -25.12 11.48
CA THR A 450 -0.64 -26.16 11.70
C THR A 450 -0.44 -26.87 13.04
N LEU A 451 0.80 -27.33 13.31
CA LEU A 451 1.14 -28.06 14.53
C LEU A 451 0.95 -27.24 15.81
N ILE A 452 1.12 -25.91 15.74
CA ILE A 452 0.91 -25.00 16.87
C ILE A 452 -0.49 -24.36 16.87
N ALA A 453 -1.41 -24.86 16.03
CA ALA A 453 -2.81 -24.45 15.94
C ALA A 453 -3.05 -22.96 15.59
N ARG A 454 -2.17 -22.36 14.78
CA ARG A 454 -2.38 -21.02 14.18
C ARG A 454 -3.03 -21.07 12.81
N ASP A 455 -2.90 -22.19 12.10
CA ASP A 455 -3.67 -22.43 10.89
C ASP A 455 -5.04 -23.03 11.23
N LYS A 456 -6.08 -22.19 11.24
CA LYS A 456 -7.45 -22.62 11.58
C LYS A 456 -7.93 -23.68 10.60
N ALA A 457 -8.30 -24.84 11.14
CA ALA A 457 -8.71 -26.02 10.38
C ALA A 457 -7.68 -26.49 9.34
N ALA A 458 -6.40 -26.15 9.52
CA ALA A 458 -5.30 -26.49 8.60
C ALA A 458 -5.53 -26.05 7.14
N LEU A 459 -6.34 -25.02 6.90
CA LEU A 459 -6.76 -24.62 5.56
C LEU A 459 -5.58 -24.16 4.72
N HIS A 460 -4.66 -23.36 5.26
CA HIS A 460 -3.49 -22.87 4.51
C HIS A 460 -2.55 -24.03 4.16
N PHE A 461 -2.38 -24.98 5.08
CA PHE A 461 -1.60 -26.19 4.85
C PHE A 461 -2.23 -27.07 3.76
N ILE A 462 -3.53 -27.35 3.86
CA ILE A 462 -4.26 -28.13 2.86
C ILE A 462 -4.19 -27.43 1.50
N HIS A 463 -4.50 -26.14 1.41
CA HIS A 463 -4.43 -25.40 0.14
C HIS A 463 -3.03 -25.41 -0.49
N HIS A 464 -1.98 -25.41 0.32
CA HIS A 464 -0.61 -25.45 -0.17
C HIS A 464 -0.17 -26.83 -0.69
N PHE A 465 -0.62 -27.92 -0.05
CA PHE A 465 -0.19 -29.29 -0.38
C PHE A 465 -1.21 -30.11 -1.18
N ALA A 466 -2.48 -29.69 -1.24
CA ALA A 466 -3.56 -30.40 -1.91
C ALA A 466 -3.81 -29.92 -3.36
N GLN A 467 -3.11 -28.89 -3.83
CA GLN A 467 -3.04 -28.68 -5.27
C GLN A 467 -2.49 -29.96 -5.89
N PRO A 468 -3.15 -30.55 -6.91
CA PRO A 468 -2.59 -31.69 -7.63
C PRO A 468 -1.18 -31.30 -8.03
N ALA A 469 -0.23 -32.23 -7.92
CA ALA A 469 1.09 -32.10 -8.50
C ALA A 469 1.00 -32.06 -10.05
N ALA A 470 0.33 -31.04 -10.59
CA ALA A 470 0.63 -30.51 -11.88
C ALA A 470 1.97 -29.79 -11.68
N ASP A 471 3.02 -30.46 -12.14
CA ASP A 471 4.38 -29.95 -12.25
C ASP A 471 5.19 -29.90 -10.95
N ALA A 472 5.47 -31.09 -10.41
CA ALA A 472 6.85 -31.39 -10.02
C ALA A 472 7.74 -31.38 -11.27
N ILE A 473 7.98 -30.19 -11.84
CA ILE A 473 9.07 -29.98 -12.80
C ILE A 473 10.37 -30.23 -12.03
N PRO A 474 11.20 -31.20 -12.44
CA PRO A 474 12.55 -31.33 -11.91
C PRO A 474 13.27 -29.99 -12.01
N LYS A 475 14.05 -29.64 -10.98
CA LYS A 475 14.98 -28.50 -10.96
C LYS A 475 16.07 -28.66 -12.04
N THR A 476 15.69 -28.57 -13.31
CA THR A 476 16.52 -28.42 -14.50
C THR A 476 15.62 -27.93 -15.63
N VAL A 477 15.08 -26.72 -15.51
CA VAL A 477 14.62 -25.99 -16.69
C VAL A 477 15.10 -24.56 -16.50
N SER A 478 16.13 -24.21 -17.27
CA SER A 478 16.46 -22.81 -17.59
C SER A 478 15.13 -22.09 -17.78
N ALA A 479 14.89 -20.97 -17.08
CA ALA A 479 13.73 -20.12 -17.34
C ALA A 479 13.54 -20.03 -18.86
N ALA A 480 12.49 -20.67 -19.39
CA ALA A 480 12.20 -20.54 -20.80
C ALA A 480 12.01 -19.04 -21.01
N ALA A 481 12.95 -18.42 -21.71
CA ALA A 481 12.93 -16.98 -21.90
C ALA A 481 11.57 -16.65 -22.51
N ALA A 482 10.76 -15.85 -21.80
CA ALA A 482 9.48 -15.40 -22.32
C ALA A 482 9.68 -14.90 -23.75
N SER A 483 8.77 -15.27 -24.65
CA SER A 483 8.86 -14.84 -26.05
C SER A 483 8.93 -13.31 -26.09
N PRO A 484 9.61 -12.72 -27.10
CA PRO A 484 9.69 -11.27 -27.23
C PRO A 484 8.31 -10.57 -27.14
N ASP A 485 7.28 -11.20 -27.71
CA ASP A 485 5.88 -10.77 -27.63
C ASP A 485 5.28 -10.78 -26.23
N GLU A 486 5.53 -11.84 -25.47
CA GLU A 486 5.10 -11.93 -24.07
C GLU A 486 5.79 -10.86 -23.22
N LYS A 487 7.05 -10.52 -23.51
CA LYS A 487 7.77 -9.44 -22.82
C LYS A 487 7.15 -8.07 -23.10
N VAL A 488 6.80 -7.77 -24.35
CA VAL A 488 6.11 -6.52 -24.70
C VAL A 488 4.73 -6.45 -24.06
N THR A 489 3.97 -7.55 -24.10
CA THR A 489 2.65 -7.65 -23.49
C THR A 489 2.72 -7.45 -21.97
N ALA A 490 3.67 -8.13 -21.30
CA ALA A 490 3.91 -7.99 -19.88
C ALA A 490 4.31 -6.56 -19.51
N ALA A 491 5.22 -5.94 -20.29
CA ALA A 491 5.63 -4.56 -20.04
C ALA A 491 4.45 -3.57 -20.10
N VAL A 492 3.50 -3.74 -21.02
CA VAL A 492 2.28 -2.91 -21.06
C VAL A 492 1.38 -3.18 -19.86
N LEU A 493 1.12 -4.45 -19.52
CA LEU A 493 0.30 -4.83 -18.37
C LEU A 493 0.86 -4.29 -17.05
N ASP A 494 2.18 -4.40 -16.87
CA ASP A 494 2.88 -4.02 -15.63
C ASP A 494 3.22 -2.52 -15.56
N GLY A 495 2.92 -1.75 -16.62
CA GLY A 495 3.28 -0.33 -16.71
C GLY A 495 4.80 -0.09 -16.74
N ASP A 496 5.57 -1.00 -17.34
CA ASP A 496 7.03 -0.90 -17.49
C ASP A 496 7.44 0.00 -18.66
N ARG A 497 7.61 1.29 -18.36
CA ARG A 497 8.09 2.28 -19.32
C ARG A 497 9.58 2.14 -19.63
N GLU A 498 10.35 1.49 -18.78
CA GLU A 498 11.81 1.48 -18.87
C GLU A 498 12.27 0.54 -20.00
N HIS A 499 11.66 -0.63 -20.06
CA HIS A 499 12.05 -1.67 -21.02
C HIS A 499 11.24 -1.74 -22.30
N ILE A 500 10.06 -1.13 -22.33
CA ILE A 500 9.13 -1.30 -23.46
C ILE A 500 9.79 -1.01 -24.81
N THR A 501 10.64 0.01 -24.90
CA THR A 501 11.35 0.36 -26.15
C THR A 501 12.40 -0.68 -26.54
N ALA A 502 13.13 -1.24 -25.57
CA ALA A 502 14.14 -2.27 -25.82
C ALA A 502 13.47 -3.58 -26.28
N PHE A 503 12.37 -3.99 -25.65
CA PHE A 503 11.62 -5.18 -26.05
C PHE A 503 11.01 -5.04 -27.45
N ILE A 504 10.53 -3.84 -27.81
CA ILE A 504 10.06 -3.54 -29.16
C ILE A 504 11.21 -3.64 -30.18
N GLU A 505 12.38 -3.07 -29.86
CA GLU A 505 13.56 -3.13 -30.74
C GLU A 505 13.98 -4.58 -31.03
N ASP A 506 13.99 -5.44 -29.99
CA ASP A 506 14.29 -6.87 -30.15
C ASP A 506 13.32 -7.56 -31.12
N ILE A 507 12.02 -7.25 -31.05
CA ILE A 507 11.03 -7.77 -32.01
C ILE A 507 11.28 -7.22 -33.41
N LEU A 508 11.54 -5.92 -33.58
CA LEU A 508 11.78 -5.34 -34.90
C LEU A 508 13.02 -5.95 -35.58
N ARG A 509 14.05 -6.33 -34.80
CA ARG A 509 15.24 -7.04 -35.31
C ARG A 509 14.93 -8.41 -35.89
N THR A 510 13.83 -9.06 -35.48
CA THR A 510 13.36 -10.32 -36.08
C THR A 510 12.72 -10.17 -37.46
N GLY A 511 12.56 -8.93 -37.94
CA GLY A 511 11.93 -8.64 -39.23
C GLY A 511 10.41 -8.47 -39.17
N ARG A 512 9.80 -8.53 -37.97
CA ARG A 512 8.36 -8.32 -37.82
C ARG A 512 7.99 -6.85 -38.13
N PRO A 513 6.99 -6.60 -39.00
CA PRO A 513 6.51 -5.26 -39.28
C PRO A 513 5.98 -4.52 -38.04
N ALA A 514 6.28 -3.23 -37.92
CA ALA A 514 5.84 -2.39 -36.81
C ALA A 514 4.30 -2.33 -36.67
N ASN A 515 3.55 -2.35 -37.77
CA ASN A 515 2.08 -2.37 -37.74
C ASN A 515 1.54 -3.67 -37.14
N GLN A 516 2.12 -4.82 -37.46
CA GLN A 516 1.71 -6.10 -36.87
C GLN A 516 1.96 -6.11 -35.35
N LEU A 517 3.08 -5.55 -34.89
CA LEU A 517 3.35 -5.45 -33.46
C LEU A 517 2.33 -4.56 -32.72
N VAL A 518 1.88 -3.47 -33.36
CA VAL A 518 0.81 -2.63 -32.82
C VAL A 518 -0.51 -3.39 -32.74
N ASP A 519 -0.93 -3.99 -33.87
CA ASP A 519 -2.26 -4.59 -34.01
C ASP A 519 -2.42 -5.90 -33.23
N GLU A 520 -1.38 -6.73 -33.17
CA GLU A 520 -1.45 -8.09 -32.61
C GLU A 520 -0.89 -8.21 -31.19
N THR A 521 -0.13 -7.22 -30.71
CA THR A 521 0.52 -7.29 -29.38
C THR A 521 0.13 -6.11 -28.49
N LEU A 522 0.41 -4.87 -28.94
CA LEU A 522 0.19 -3.68 -28.11
C LEU A 522 -1.30 -3.37 -27.89
N ILE A 523 -2.13 -3.42 -28.94
CA ILE A 523 -3.58 -3.21 -28.83
C ILE A 523 -4.22 -4.29 -27.94
N PRO A 524 -3.98 -5.61 -28.14
CA PRO A 524 -4.50 -6.63 -27.23
C PRO A 524 -4.03 -6.48 -25.78
N ALA A 525 -2.80 -6.02 -25.55
CA ALA A 525 -2.30 -5.79 -24.20
C ALA A 525 -3.09 -4.68 -23.48
N ILE A 526 -3.34 -3.53 -24.12
CA ILE A 526 -4.12 -2.45 -23.50
C ILE A 526 -5.62 -2.80 -23.37
N VAL A 527 -6.18 -3.61 -24.27
CA VAL A 527 -7.53 -4.19 -24.10
C VAL A 527 -7.58 -5.04 -22.83
N ARG A 528 -6.58 -5.91 -22.63
CA ARG A 528 -6.49 -6.74 -21.43
C ARG A 528 -6.35 -5.91 -20.14
N VAL A 529 -5.63 -4.79 -20.17
CA VAL A 529 -5.60 -3.83 -19.05
C VAL A 529 -7.01 -3.30 -18.77
N GLY A 530 -7.76 -2.94 -19.82
CA GLY A 530 -9.16 -2.55 -19.73
C GLY A 530 -10.05 -3.64 -19.11
N ASP A 531 -9.91 -4.89 -19.56
CA ASP A 531 -10.63 -6.04 -19.01
C ASP A 531 -10.28 -6.28 -17.53
N LEU A 532 -9.00 -6.14 -17.15
CA LEU A 532 -8.55 -6.26 -15.76
C LEU A 532 -9.09 -5.13 -14.90
N TYR A 533 -9.24 -3.92 -15.46
CA TYR A 533 -9.87 -2.78 -14.80
C TYR A 533 -11.38 -3.01 -14.62
N GLU A 534 -12.09 -3.50 -15.65
CA GLU A 534 -13.51 -3.85 -15.56
C GLU A 534 -13.77 -4.98 -14.55
N LYS A 535 -12.86 -5.98 -14.50
CA LYS A 535 -12.84 -7.05 -13.50
C LYS A 535 -12.35 -6.60 -12.13
N LYS A 536 -11.96 -5.33 -11.96
CA LYS A 536 -11.49 -4.74 -10.69
C LYS A 536 -10.25 -5.41 -10.11
N ILE A 537 -9.45 -6.03 -10.98
CA ILE A 537 -8.13 -6.56 -10.64
C ILE A 537 -7.11 -5.42 -10.74
N TYR A 538 -7.28 -4.54 -11.73
CA TYR A 538 -6.53 -3.29 -11.87
C TYR A 538 -7.39 -2.10 -11.47
N PHE A 539 -6.74 -1.04 -11.00
CA PHE A 539 -7.37 0.22 -10.65
C PHE A 539 -6.79 1.35 -11.50
N LEU A 540 -7.29 2.58 -11.30
CA LEU A 540 -6.94 3.71 -12.15
C LEU A 540 -5.42 3.96 -12.25
N PRO A 541 -4.61 3.85 -11.16
CA PRO A 541 -3.16 4.00 -11.27
C PRO A 541 -2.50 3.04 -12.25
N GLN A 542 -2.91 1.77 -12.27
CA GLN A 542 -2.36 0.76 -13.18
C GLN A 542 -2.78 1.05 -14.62
N LEU A 543 -4.04 1.45 -14.82
CA LEU A 543 -4.54 1.87 -16.12
C LEU A 543 -3.74 3.07 -16.66
N MET A 544 -3.48 4.07 -15.82
CA MET A 544 -2.66 5.24 -16.18
C MET A 544 -1.20 4.85 -16.46
N ALA A 545 -0.62 3.98 -15.63
CA ALA A 545 0.74 3.48 -15.81
C ALA A 545 0.88 2.73 -17.16
N ALA A 546 -0.03 1.81 -17.45
CA ALA A 546 -0.08 1.06 -18.70
C ALA A 546 -0.34 1.96 -19.91
N ALA A 547 -1.23 2.94 -19.81
CA ALA A 547 -1.52 3.88 -20.89
C ALA A 547 -0.31 4.78 -21.23
N GLU A 548 0.46 5.20 -20.23
CA GLU A 548 1.72 5.93 -20.45
C GLU A 548 2.82 5.03 -21.01
N THR A 549 2.90 3.76 -20.60
CA THR A 549 3.79 2.76 -21.24
C THR A 549 3.43 2.56 -22.71
N MET A 550 2.14 2.42 -23.01
CA MET A 550 1.60 2.32 -24.38
C MET A 550 1.94 3.56 -25.20
N LYS A 551 1.78 4.76 -24.63
CA LYS A 551 2.14 6.02 -25.29
C LYS A 551 3.64 6.07 -25.63
N LYS A 552 4.51 5.65 -24.71
CA LYS A 552 5.96 5.56 -24.95
C LYS A 552 6.29 4.53 -26.04
N ALA A 553 5.61 3.39 -26.05
CA ALA A 553 5.74 2.37 -27.09
C ALA A 553 5.37 2.91 -28.49
N LEU A 554 4.21 3.56 -28.62
CA LEU A 554 3.73 4.12 -29.87
C LEU A 554 4.63 5.26 -30.38
N ALA A 555 5.10 6.13 -29.48
CA ALA A 555 6.06 7.19 -29.83
C ALA A 555 7.38 6.62 -30.38
N PHE A 556 7.85 5.50 -29.82
CA PHE A 556 9.03 4.81 -30.33
C PHE A 556 8.79 4.15 -31.70
N LEU A 557 7.59 3.62 -31.94
CA LEU A 557 7.22 2.99 -33.21
C LEU A 557 6.87 3.99 -34.32
N GLU A 558 6.52 5.24 -34.00
CA GLU A 558 6.09 6.27 -34.95
C GLU A 558 7.04 6.43 -36.17
N PRO A 559 8.39 6.49 -36.00
CA PRO A 559 9.32 6.56 -37.13
C PRO A 559 9.32 5.30 -38.02
N HIS A 560 9.06 4.13 -37.42
CA HIS A 560 8.97 2.85 -38.13
C HIS A 560 7.64 2.67 -38.84
N LEU A 561 6.58 3.27 -38.31
CA LEU A 561 5.24 3.33 -38.90
C LEU A 561 5.17 4.32 -40.06
N LYS A 562 5.96 5.42 -40.06
CA LYS A 562 6.00 6.40 -41.17
C LYS A 562 6.46 5.84 -42.53
N LYS A 563 6.92 4.58 -42.61
CA LYS A 563 7.14 3.86 -43.88
C LYS A 563 5.91 3.09 -44.40
N ALA A 564 4.83 3.03 -43.64
CA ALA A 564 3.53 2.51 -44.04
C ALA A 564 2.47 3.56 -43.68
N ALA A 565 1.89 4.23 -44.67
CA ALA A 565 0.90 5.29 -44.47
C ALA A 565 -0.18 4.86 -43.44
N GLY A 566 -0.17 5.51 -42.27
CA GLY A 566 -1.13 5.25 -41.19
C GLY A 566 -2.48 5.87 -41.51
N SER A 567 -3.53 5.09 -41.30
CA SER A 567 -4.93 5.51 -41.39
C SER A 567 -5.30 6.40 -40.19
N ASP A 568 -5.62 7.67 -40.47
CA ASP A 568 -6.39 8.51 -39.55
C ASP A 568 -7.77 7.84 -39.37
N LYS A 569 -8.06 7.32 -38.16
CA LYS A 569 -9.35 6.68 -37.86
C LYS A 569 -10.49 7.69 -37.67
N GLY A 570 -10.17 8.98 -37.72
CA GLY A 570 -11.12 10.08 -37.66
C GLY A 570 -10.87 11.02 -36.47
N LYS A 571 -11.62 12.12 -36.47
CA LYS A 571 -11.58 13.13 -35.41
C LYS A 571 -12.68 12.87 -34.38
N VAL A 572 -12.32 12.93 -33.10
CA VAL A 572 -13.27 12.85 -31.98
C VAL A 572 -13.21 14.15 -31.20
N LEU A 573 -14.38 14.76 -30.97
CA LEU A 573 -14.54 15.91 -30.09
C LEU A 573 -14.98 15.40 -28.71
N LEU A 574 -14.29 15.79 -27.63
CA LEU A 574 -14.62 15.39 -26.25
C LEU A 574 -14.76 16.61 -25.35
N ALA A 575 -15.76 16.59 -24.46
CA ALA A 575 -16.00 17.61 -23.43
C ALA A 575 -16.75 16.98 -22.24
N THR A 576 -16.74 17.62 -21.06
CA THR A 576 -17.72 17.29 -20.00
C THR A 576 -18.88 18.26 -20.07
N VAL A 577 -20.09 17.76 -19.78
CA VAL A 577 -21.31 18.55 -19.84
C VAL A 577 -21.28 19.69 -18.82
N ARG A 578 -21.87 20.83 -19.18
CA ARG A 578 -22.11 21.95 -18.26
C ARG A 578 -22.65 21.49 -16.89
N GLY A 579 -21.96 21.88 -15.83
CA GLY A 579 -22.24 21.50 -14.43
C GLY A 579 -21.41 20.31 -13.92
N ASP A 580 -20.78 19.52 -14.81
CA ASP A 580 -19.87 18.45 -14.40
C ASP A 580 -18.42 18.94 -14.37
N ILE A 581 -17.96 19.20 -13.15
CA ILE A 581 -16.60 19.68 -12.88
C ILE A 581 -15.54 18.57 -12.86
N HIS A 582 -15.97 17.30 -12.93
CA HIS A 582 -15.07 16.15 -12.96
C HIS A 582 -14.65 15.85 -14.39
N ASP A 583 -13.35 15.77 -14.64
CA ASP A 583 -12.78 15.58 -15.98
C ASP A 583 -11.98 14.29 -16.15
N ILE A 584 -11.95 13.45 -15.10
CA ILE A 584 -11.09 12.26 -15.03
C ILE A 584 -11.48 11.23 -16.09
N GLY A 585 -12.77 10.86 -16.17
CA GLY A 585 -13.27 9.91 -17.16
C GLY A 585 -13.01 10.38 -18.60
N LYS A 586 -13.27 11.67 -18.88
CA LYS A 586 -12.97 12.30 -20.17
C LYS A 586 -11.49 12.19 -20.53
N ASN A 587 -10.61 12.52 -19.59
CA ASN A 587 -9.16 12.50 -19.82
C ASN A 587 -8.64 11.07 -20.10
N ILE A 588 -9.17 10.07 -19.39
CA ILE A 588 -8.86 8.65 -19.65
C ILE A 588 -9.34 8.24 -21.04
N VAL A 589 -10.59 8.55 -21.39
CA VAL A 589 -11.14 8.23 -22.72
C VAL A 589 -10.35 8.93 -23.82
N ALA A 590 -10.00 10.20 -23.64
CA ALA A 590 -9.18 10.95 -24.58
C ALA A 590 -7.79 10.32 -24.76
N LEU A 591 -7.15 9.90 -23.67
CA LEU A 591 -5.85 9.20 -23.72
C LEU A 591 -5.95 7.86 -24.46
N LEU A 592 -6.96 7.05 -24.15
CA LEU A 592 -7.19 5.77 -24.81
C LEU A 592 -7.51 5.95 -26.31
N LEU A 593 -8.41 6.86 -26.68
CA LEU A 593 -8.74 7.13 -28.08
C LEU A 593 -7.53 7.60 -28.90
N ARG A 594 -6.69 8.47 -28.32
CA ARG A 594 -5.41 8.86 -28.95
C ARG A 594 -4.50 7.65 -29.16
N ASN A 595 -4.38 6.78 -28.17
CA ASN A 595 -3.60 5.54 -28.28
C ASN A 595 -4.17 4.56 -29.33
N TYR A 596 -5.46 4.65 -29.66
CA TYR A 596 -6.10 3.85 -30.71
C TYR A 596 -6.01 4.45 -32.13
N GLY A 597 -5.40 5.62 -32.28
CA GLY A 597 -5.17 6.29 -33.56
C GLY A 597 -6.24 7.33 -33.96
N TYR A 598 -7.04 7.82 -33.01
CA TYR A 598 -7.99 8.92 -33.25
C TYR A 598 -7.36 10.29 -32.96
N SER A 599 -7.72 11.30 -33.76
CA SER A 599 -7.43 12.70 -33.46
C SER A 599 -8.44 13.25 -32.45
N VAL A 600 -8.06 13.35 -31.18
CA VAL A 600 -8.96 13.82 -30.10
C VAL A 600 -8.77 15.31 -29.82
N ILE A 601 -9.81 16.10 -30.10
CA ILE A 601 -9.94 17.51 -29.73
C ILE A 601 -10.71 17.58 -28.41
N ASP A 602 -10.03 17.99 -27.35
CA ASP A 602 -10.59 18.10 -26.01
C ASP A 602 -10.98 19.54 -25.72
N LEU A 603 -12.29 19.81 -25.60
CA LEU A 603 -12.83 21.14 -25.35
C LEU A 603 -12.78 21.52 -23.86
N GLY A 604 -12.33 20.62 -22.98
CA GLY A 604 -12.23 20.87 -21.55
C GLY A 604 -13.44 20.37 -20.79
N LYS A 605 -13.70 21.00 -19.64
CA LYS A 605 -14.78 20.64 -18.72
C LYS A 605 -15.78 21.78 -18.60
N ASP A 606 -17.01 21.47 -18.20
CA ASP A 606 -18.10 22.43 -18.05
C ASP A 606 -18.42 23.18 -19.38
N VAL A 607 -18.54 22.42 -20.47
CA VAL A 607 -18.87 22.91 -21.83
C VAL A 607 -20.33 22.59 -22.15
#